data_AF-A0A925RVN8-F1
#
_entry.id   AF-A0A925RVN8-F1
#
_cell.length_a   1.000
_cell.length_b   1.000
_cell.length_c   1.000
_cell.angle_alpha   90.00
_cell.angle_beta   90.00
_cell.angle_gamma   90.00
#
_symmetry.space_group_name_H-M   'P 1'
#
loop_
_entity.id
_entity.type
_entity.pdbx_description
1 polymer ?
#
loop_
_entity_poly.entity_id
_entity_poly.type
_entity_poly.pdbx_seq_one_letter_code
_entity_poly.pdbx_strand_id
1 'polypeptide(L)'
;MWNAYLAGWTGLAMLFGQAAAGELPLPEATDIPEDYSTVICPDAEAARRMLTDYYRTPPNGGLMIDIPLFFDGLEATRCVQGGPLKVGTITIEQVLSRVELQFGDGGTSTYILFRGHNGNRAALTGIVDETANNAHPRTPFERWVRDQTSDGYLPPNHSWDNVGDRLFRCPSVGAARRAIAAIAGAGESQAARDTAFAAALDEQTCVRWTNGRYRVTAVYEEVFINCGHECESVWVALDAEDETGASVGLLYDSSNF
;
A
#
# COMPACT_ATOMS: atom_id res chain seq x y z
N MET A 1 -44.33 -73.35 18.71
CA MET A 1 -43.81 -72.19 19.48
C MET A 1 -42.34 -72.06 19.09
N TRP A 2 -42.03 -71.15 18.14
CA TRP A 2 -41.29 -69.86 18.34
C TRP A 2 -39.83 -70.09 18.78
N ASN A 3 -38.77 -69.49 18.28
CA ASN A 3 -38.44 -68.58 17.17
C ASN A 3 -36.91 -68.61 17.03
N ALA A 4 -36.39 -68.40 15.82
CA ALA A 4 -34.96 -68.24 15.52
C ALA A 4 -34.44 -66.87 16.00
N TYR A 5 -33.20 -66.75 16.48
CA TYR A 5 -32.38 -65.53 16.35
C TYR A 5 -30.87 -65.86 16.38
N LEU A 6 -30.25 -65.76 15.20
CA LEU A 6 -28.82 -65.49 15.00
C LEU A 6 -28.59 -64.00 15.32
N ALA A 7 -27.66 -63.68 16.20
CA ALA A 7 -27.21 -62.30 16.41
C ALA A 7 -25.68 -62.26 16.26
N GLY A 8 -25.25 -61.79 15.09
CA GLY A 8 -23.87 -61.48 14.78
C GLY A 8 -23.36 -60.31 15.61
N TRP A 9 -22.10 -60.40 16.03
CA TRP A 9 -21.34 -59.27 16.54
C TRP A 9 -20.50 -58.72 15.40
N THR A 10 -21.05 -57.71 14.73
CA THR A 10 -20.34 -56.91 13.73
C THR A 10 -19.36 -56.00 14.46
N GLY A 11 -18.08 -56.10 14.11
CA GLY A 11 -17.03 -55.24 14.63
C GLY A 11 -17.28 -53.77 14.26
N LEU A 12 -17.26 -52.91 15.27
CA LEU A 12 -17.26 -51.47 15.11
C LEU A 12 -15.85 -51.02 14.69
N ALA A 13 -15.62 -50.90 13.39
CA ALA A 13 -14.42 -50.27 12.85
C ALA A 13 -14.48 -48.76 13.14
N MET A 14 -13.64 -48.28 14.06
CA MET A 14 -13.43 -46.84 14.27
C MET A 14 -12.67 -46.28 13.06
N LEU A 15 -13.40 -45.61 12.17
CA LEU A 15 -12.82 -44.75 11.15
C LEU A 15 -12.32 -43.47 11.83
N PHE A 16 -11.02 -43.42 12.12
CA PHE A 16 -10.34 -42.15 12.39
C PHE A 16 -10.31 -41.35 11.10
N GLY A 17 -11.23 -40.40 10.96
CA GLY A 17 -11.11 -39.34 9.97
C GLY A 17 -9.86 -38.53 10.29
N GLN A 18 -8.82 -38.68 9.47
CA GLN A 18 -7.75 -37.69 9.42
C GLN A 18 -8.39 -36.39 8.92
N ALA A 19 -8.61 -35.43 9.81
CA ALA A 19 -8.85 -34.06 9.39
C ALA A 19 -7.62 -33.64 8.61
N ALA A 20 -7.75 -33.55 7.28
CA ALA A 20 -6.75 -32.90 6.46
C ALA A 20 -6.54 -31.51 7.06
N ALA A 21 -5.33 -31.23 7.54
CA ALA A 21 -4.94 -29.88 7.89
C ALA A 21 -5.11 -29.05 6.61
N GLY A 22 -6.22 -28.31 6.52
CA GLY A 22 -6.52 -27.49 5.37
C GLY A 22 -5.40 -26.47 5.19
N GLU A 23 -4.98 -26.26 3.94
CA GLU A 23 -4.06 -25.19 3.61
C GLU A 23 -4.61 -23.86 4.14
N LEU A 24 -3.76 -23.05 4.75
CA LEU A 24 -4.16 -21.72 5.19
C LEU A 24 -4.54 -20.89 3.96
N PRO A 25 -5.62 -20.09 4.02
CA PRO A 25 -6.06 -19.31 2.87
C PRO A 25 -4.97 -18.31 2.46
N LEU A 26 -4.90 -17.98 1.17
CA LEU A 26 -4.04 -16.90 0.70
C LEU A 26 -4.50 -15.54 1.26
N PRO A 27 -3.57 -14.58 1.43
CA PRO A 27 -3.94 -13.19 1.73
C PRO A 27 -4.78 -12.56 0.61
N GLU A 28 -5.42 -11.44 0.91
CA GLU A 28 -6.13 -10.63 -0.09
C GLU A 28 -5.18 -10.18 -1.20
N ALA A 29 -4.01 -9.65 -0.83
CA ALA A 29 -2.94 -9.33 -1.76
C ALA A 29 -1.87 -10.42 -1.75
N THR A 30 -1.79 -11.18 -2.84
CA THR A 30 -0.79 -12.25 -3.03
C THR A 30 0.51 -11.76 -3.64
N ASP A 31 0.53 -10.54 -4.17
CA ASP A 31 1.72 -9.86 -4.63
C ASP A 31 2.33 -9.01 -3.50
N ILE A 32 3.65 -9.03 -3.42
CA ILE A 32 4.43 -8.15 -2.55
C ILE A 32 5.29 -7.26 -3.45
N PRO A 33 4.98 -5.96 -3.55
CA PRO A 33 5.74 -5.02 -4.36
C PRO A 33 7.21 -4.91 -3.95
N GLU A 34 8.08 -4.61 -4.91
CA GLU A 34 9.54 -4.58 -4.71
C GLU A 34 9.98 -3.53 -3.66
N ASP A 35 9.22 -2.46 -3.50
CA ASP A 35 9.47 -1.40 -2.52
C ASP A 35 8.94 -1.73 -1.12
N TYR A 36 8.20 -2.84 -0.95
CA TYR A 36 7.63 -3.23 0.34
C TYR A 36 8.60 -4.08 1.17
N SER A 37 8.63 -3.90 2.49
CA SER A 37 9.57 -4.63 3.35
C SER A 37 9.19 -6.11 3.48
N THR A 38 10.15 -7.01 3.26
CA THR A 38 9.95 -8.46 3.34
C THR A 38 11.21 -9.13 3.82
N VAL A 39 11.06 -10.10 4.71
CA VAL A 39 12.17 -10.93 5.19
C VAL A 39 12.20 -12.21 4.36
N ILE A 40 13.34 -12.52 3.76
CA ILE A 40 13.58 -13.74 2.98
C ILE A 40 14.49 -14.64 3.79
N CYS A 41 14.13 -15.91 3.92
CA CYS A 41 14.84 -16.88 4.73
C CYS A 41 15.40 -18.03 3.88
N PRO A 42 16.48 -18.70 4.32
CA PRO A 42 17.03 -19.85 3.61
C PRO A 42 16.03 -21.00 3.43
N ASP A 43 15.14 -21.19 4.42
CA ASP A 43 14.11 -22.22 4.43
C ASP A 43 12.94 -21.87 5.38
N ALA A 44 11.94 -22.76 5.44
CA ALA A 44 10.76 -22.61 6.28
C ALA A 44 11.00 -22.83 7.77
N GLU A 45 12.09 -23.50 8.16
CA GLU A 45 12.44 -23.66 9.56
C GLU A 45 13.06 -22.36 10.09
N ALA A 46 14.02 -21.79 9.37
CA ALA A 46 14.59 -20.48 9.65
C ALA A 46 13.50 -19.40 9.70
N ALA A 47 12.58 -19.38 8.73
CA ALA A 47 11.46 -18.45 8.72
C ALA A 47 10.51 -18.66 9.92
N ARG A 48 10.22 -19.90 10.30
CA ARG A 48 9.38 -20.19 11.47
C ARG A 48 10.03 -19.72 12.75
N ARG A 49 11.34 -19.96 12.90
CA ARG A 49 12.10 -19.49 14.06
C ARG A 49 12.13 -17.97 14.12
N MET A 50 12.39 -17.32 12.98
CA MET A 50 12.36 -15.86 12.86
C MET A 50 11.00 -15.28 13.30
N LEU A 51 9.91 -15.80 12.73
CA LEU A 51 8.55 -15.32 13.03
C LEU A 51 8.12 -15.60 14.47
N THR A 52 8.42 -16.77 15.01
CA THR A 52 7.97 -17.13 16.37
C THR A 52 8.83 -16.49 17.44
N ASP A 53 10.15 -16.41 17.27
CA ASP A 53 11.03 -16.05 18.38
C ASP A 53 11.45 -14.58 18.35
N TYR A 54 11.53 -13.97 17.16
CA TYR A 54 12.16 -12.65 16.97
C TYR A 54 11.21 -11.56 16.48
N TYR A 55 10.05 -11.92 15.91
CA TYR A 55 8.96 -10.99 15.66
C TYR A 55 8.11 -10.81 16.92
N ARG A 56 8.52 -9.87 17.78
CA ARG A 56 7.85 -9.57 19.06
C ARG A 56 7.66 -8.08 19.23
N THR A 57 6.62 -7.70 19.96
CA THR A 57 6.46 -6.33 20.48
C THR A 57 7.42 -6.15 21.67
N PRO A 58 8.04 -4.96 21.83
CA PRO A 58 8.88 -4.65 22.98
C PRO A 58 8.17 -4.91 24.32
N PRO A 59 8.88 -5.31 25.39
CA PRO A 59 8.28 -5.63 26.69
C PRO A 59 7.45 -4.51 27.32
N ASN A 60 7.73 -3.26 26.95
CA ASN A 60 7.02 -2.07 27.42
C ASN A 60 5.81 -1.69 26.55
N GLY A 61 5.44 -2.50 25.55
CA GLY A 61 4.32 -2.22 24.65
C GLY A 61 4.64 -1.13 23.63
N GLY A 62 5.60 -1.38 22.74
CA GLY A 62 5.94 -0.45 21.66
C GLY A 62 4.87 -0.36 20.55
N LEU A 63 4.94 0.72 19.76
CA LEU A 63 4.13 0.91 18.55
C LEU A 63 4.65 0.11 17.33
N MET A 64 5.71 -0.67 17.52
CA MET A 64 6.42 -1.42 16.49
C MET A 64 7.01 -2.70 17.09
N ILE A 65 7.57 -3.56 16.24
CA ILE A 65 8.37 -4.71 16.68
C ILE A 65 9.62 -4.27 17.46
N ASP A 66 10.15 -5.16 18.30
CA ASP A 66 11.41 -4.99 19.02
C ASP A 66 12.58 -5.05 18.01
N ILE A 67 13.04 -3.86 17.61
CA ILE A 67 14.05 -3.70 16.55
C ILE A 67 15.37 -4.41 16.90
N PRO A 68 15.96 -4.24 18.11
CA PRO A 68 17.14 -5.01 18.49
C PRO A 68 16.94 -6.53 18.36
N LEU A 69 15.84 -7.06 18.93
CA LEU A 69 15.55 -8.48 18.85
C LEU A 69 15.34 -8.96 17.40
N PHE A 70 14.68 -8.15 16.58
CA PHE A 70 14.48 -8.44 15.16
C PHE A 70 15.83 -8.59 14.43
N PHE A 71 16.79 -7.68 14.64
CA PHE A 71 18.11 -7.78 14.01
C PHE A 71 18.93 -8.99 14.52
N ASP A 72 18.87 -9.30 15.81
CA ASP A 72 19.45 -10.53 16.37
C ASP A 72 18.85 -11.77 15.69
N GLY A 73 17.55 -11.72 15.38
CA GLY A 73 16.83 -12.76 14.65
C GLY A 73 17.34 -12.96 13.22
N LEU A 74 17.56 -11.87 12.47
CA LEU A 74 18.12 -11.94 11.12
C LEU A 74 19.48 -12.64 11.12
N GLU A 75 20.37 -12.28 12.05
CA GLU A 75 21.68 -12.93 12.19
C GLU A 75 21.55 -14.40 12.58
N ALA A 76 20.74 -14.70 13.61
CA ALA A 76 20.59 -16.04 14.16
C ALA A 76 19.93 -17.05 13.21
N THR A 77 19.11 -16.57 12.28
CA THR A 77 18.36 -17.39 11.31
C THR A 77 18.92 -17.31 9.90
N ARG A 78 19.88 -16.40 9.65
CA ARG A 78 20.40 -16.05 8.33
C ARG A 78 19.32 -15.56 7.37
N CYS A 79 18.18 -15.13 7.89
CA CYS A 79 17.19 -14.42 7.11
C CYS A 79 17.72 -13.01 6.79
N VAL A 80 17.24 -12.44 5.70
CA VAL A 80 17.64 -11.11 5.24
C VAL A 80 16.40 -10.27 4.94
N GLN A 81 16.43 -9.00 5.31
CA GLN A 81 15.44 -8.03 4.87
C GLN A 81 15.96 -7.42 3.56
N GLY A 82 15.43 -7.89 2.42
CA GLY A 82 15.96 -7.55 1.08
C GLY A 82 17.05 -8.50 0.57
N GLY A 83 17.98 -7.97 -0.23
CA GLY A 83 19.08 -8.74 -0.81
C GLY A 83 18.78 -9.33 -2.21
N PRO A 84 19.67 -10.18 -2.75
CA PRO A 84 19.65 -10.58 -4.16
C PRO A 84 18.46 -11.46 -4.55
N LEU A 85 17.70 -11.96 -3.57
CA LEU A 85 16.47 -12.73 -3.81
C LEU A 85 15.23 -11.84 -3.88
N LYS A 86 15.27 -10.61 -3.36
CA LYS A 86 14.19 -9.63 -3.49
C LYS A 86 14.35 -8.87 -4.81
N VAL A 87 13.93 -9.53 -5.90
CA VAL A 87 13.99 -8.97 -7.26
C VAL A 87 12.57 -8.89 -7.80
N GLY A 88 12.13 -7.69 -8.18
CA GLY A 88 10.77 -7.44 -8.65
C GLY A 88 9.69 -7.84 -7.64
N THR A 89 8.46 -7.98 -8.13
CA THR A 89 7.31 -8.42 -7.32
C THR A 89 7.47 -9.88 -6.89
N ILE A 90 7.27 -10.16 -5.60
CA ILE A 90 7.18 -11.52 -5.07
C ILE A 90 5.72 -11.97 -5.13
N THR A 91 5.46 -13.19 -5.57
CA THR A 91 4.12 -13.80 -5.54
C THR A 91 4.05 -14.88 -4.47
N ILE A 92 3.07 -14.75 -3.57
CA ILE A 92 2.74 -15.70 -2.51
C ILE A 92 1.89 -16.83 -3.12
N GLU A 93 2.36 -18.07 -2.96
CA GLU A 93 1.66 -19.26 -3.47
C GLU A 93 1.08 -20.12 -2.34
N GLN A 94 1.66 -20.03 -1.14
CA GLN A 94 1.22 -20.83 0.00
C GLN A 94 1.51 -20.09 1.31
N VAL A 95 0.54 -20.04 2.21
CA VAL A 95 0.73 -19.58 3.59
C VAL A 95 1.01 -20.79 4.48
N LEU A 96 2.12 -20.78 5.21
CA LEU A 96 2.51 -21.87 6.12
C LEU A 96 2.20 -21.55 7.58
N SER A 97 2.11 -20.28 7.95
CA SER A 97 1.76 -19.84 9.31
C SER A 97 1.27 -18.39 9.29
N ARG A 98 0.43 -18.05 10.27
CA ARG A 98 -0.08 -16.71 10.59
C ARG A 98 0.16 -16.44 12.07
N VAL A 99 0.74 -15.30 12.39
CA VAL A 99 0.95 -14.82 13.76
C VAL A 99 0.45 -13.39 13.86
N GLU A 100 -0.46 -13.14 14.78
CA GLU A 100 -0.91 -11.79 15.12
C GLU A 100 0.01 -11.21 16.21
N LEU A 101 0.47 -9.99 15.99
CA LEU A 101 1.21 -9.19 16.96
C LEU A 101 0.32 -8.05 17.44
N GLN A 102 0.32 -7.82 18.75
CA GLN A 102 -0.38 -6.73 19.41
C GLN A 102 0.61 -5.60 19.73
N PHE A 103 0.29 -4.37 19.34
CA PHE A 103 1.08 -3.17 19.64
C PHE A 103 0.49 -2.39 20.83
N GLY A 104 1.31 -1.51 21.41
CA GLY A 104 0.97 -0.77 22.64
C GLY A 104 -0.18 0.22 22.53
N ASP A 105 -0.55 0.64 21.32
CA ASP A 105 -1.71 1.47 21.02
C ASP A 105 -3.03 0.68 20.91
N GLY A 106 -2.99 -0.64 21.11
CA GLY A 106 -4.12 -1.52 20.88
C GLY A 106 -4.29 -1.93 19.41
N GLY A 107 -3.41 -1.48 18.51
CA GLY A 107 -3.34 -1.96 17.14
C GLY A 107 -2.84 -3.40 17.06
N THR A 108 -3.23 -4.10 16.00
CA THR A 108 -2.69 -5.42 15.66
C THR A 108 -2.13 -5.43 14.25
N SER A 109 -1.15 -6.29 14.01
CA SER A 109 -0.68 -6.64 12.67
C SER A 109 -0.53 -8.15 12.55
N THR A 110 -0.95 -8.69 11.42
CA THR A 110 -0.80 -10.11 11.10
C THR A 110 0.44 -10.31 10.25
N TYR A 111 1.35 -11.16 10.70
CA TYR A 111 2.53 -11.59 9.95
C TYR A 111 2.33 -13.01 9.44
N ILE A 112 2.69 -13.24 8.17
CA ILE A 112 2.61 -14.55 7.55
C ILE A 112 3.98 -15.09 7.18
N LEU A 113 4.17 -16.38 7.43
CA LEU A 113 5.23 -17.16 6.80
C LEU A 113 4.66 -17.75 5.51
N PHE A 114 5.33 -17.51 4.39
CA PHE A 114 4.86 -17.97 3.09
C PHE A 114 5.94 -18.68 2.27
N ARG A 115 5.49 -19.48 1.29
CA ARG A 115 6.27 -19.89 0.12
C ARG A 115 5.77 -19.16 -1.11
N GLY A 116 6.70 -18.84 -2.01
CA GLY A 116 6.39 -18.13 -3.23
C GLY A 116 7.59 -18.06 -4.17
N HIS A 117 7.54 -17.12 -5.10
CA HIS A 117 8.63 -16.86 -6.03
C HIS A 117 8.83 -15.37 -6.26
N ASN A 118 10.06 -14.96 -6.58
CA ASN A 118 10.38 -13.58 -6.96
C ASN A 118 10.10 -13.29 -8.44
N GLY A 119 10.38 -12.07 -8.90
CA GLY A 119 10.18 -11.64 -10.29
C GLY A 119 10.96 -12.47 -11.33
N ASN A 120 12.02 -13.16 -10.92
CA ASN A 120 12.78 -14.10 -11.77
C ASN A 120 12.25 -15.55 -11.71
N ARG A 121 11.10 -15.78 -11.06
CA ARG A 121 10.52 -17.12 -10.79
C ARG A 121 11.39 -18.01 -9.91
N ALA A 122 12.36 -17.46 -9.18
CA ALA A 122 13.13 -18.23 -8.22
C ALA A 122 12.28 -18.45 -6.96
N ALA A 123 12.14 -19.71 -6.55
CA ALA A 123 11.41 -20.08 -5.35
C ALA A 123 12.09 -19.51 -4.09
N LEU A 124 11.28 -19.06 -3.13
CA LEU A 124 11.74 -18.51 -1.87
C LEU A 124 10.76 -18.82 -0.73
N THR A 125 11.27 -18.65 0.50
CA THR A 125 10.45 -18.63 1.72
C THR A 125 10.62 -17.28 2.38
N GLY A 126 9.53 -16.67 2.82
CA GLY A 126 9.59 -15.34 3.42
C GLY A 126 8.59 -15.11 4.53
N ILE A 127 8.75 -13.95 5.17
CA ILE A 127 7.84 -13.38 6.15
C ILE A 127 7.45 -11.99 5.68
N VAL A 128 6.15 -11.71 5.72
CA VAL A 128 5.60 -10.40 5.39
C VAL A 128 4.52 -10.02 6.40
N ASP A 129 4.41 -8.73 6.70
CA ASP A 129 3.25 -8.16 7.38
C ASP A 129 2.07 -8.20 6.39
N GLU A 130 1.14 -9.14 6.58
CA GLU A 130 -0.05 -9.31 5.74
C GLU A 130 -0.97 -8.08 5.82
N THR A 131 -1.15 -7.52 7.01
CA THR A 131 -2.01 -6.34 7.22
C THR A 131 -1.52 -5.14 6.42
N ALA A 132 -0.24 -4.81 6.56
CA ALA A 132 0.35 -3.68 5.85
C ALA A 132 0.67 -4.00 4.38
N ASN A 133 0.93 -5.26 4.01
CA ASN A 133 1.03 -5.64 2.60
C ASN A 133 -0.31 -5.45 1.90
N ASN A 134 -1.44 -5.85 2.49
CA ASN A 134 -2.75 -5.64 1.88
C ASN A 134 -3.07 -4.15 1.68
N ALA A 135 -2.61 -3.28 2.59
CA ALA A 135 -2.79 -1.83 2.49
C ALA A 135 -1.76 -1.11 1.59
N HIS A 136 -0.70 -1.79 1.13
CA HIS A 136 0.37 -1.14 0.36
C HIS A 136 -0.10 -0.75 -1.06
N PRO A 137 0.31 0.39 -1.62
CA PRO A 137 -0.08 0.76 -2.98
C PRO A 137 0.66 -0.07 -4.05
N ARG A 138 -0.08 -0.63 -5.00
CA ARG A 138 0.44 -1.31 -6.21
C ARG A 138 0.55 -0.39 -7.40
N THR A 139 -0.28 0.65 -7.47
CA THR A 139 -0.31 1.59 -8.59
C THR A 139 0.20 2.98 -8.20
N PRO A 140 0.69 3.79 -9.16
CA PRO A 140 1.00 5.20 -8.90
C PRO A 140 -0.19 5.97 -8.33
N PHE A 141 -1.41 5.66 -8.80
CA PHE A 141 -2.63 6.26 -8.28
C PHE A 141 -2.88 5.91 -6.81
N GLU A 142 -2.80 4.63 -6.43
CA GLU A 142 -2.96 4.20 -5.03
C GLU A 142 -1.89 4.83 -4.12
N ARG A 143 -0.66 4.97 -4.63
CA ARG A 143 0.43 5.61 -3.90
C ARG A 143 0.16 7.08 -3.65
N TRP A 144 -0.25 7.80 -4.69
CA TRP A 144 -0.67 9.18 -4.58
C TRP A 144 -1.85 9.33 -3.61
N VAL A 145 -2.86 8.46 -3.69
CA VAL A 145 -4.02 8.46 -2.77
C VAL A 145 -3.55 8.30 -1.33
N ARG A 146 -2.67 7.33 -1.03
CA ARG A 146 -2.10 7.10 0.30
C ARG A 146 -1.32 8.31 0.82
N ASP A 147 -0.51 8.93 -0.04
CA ASP A 147 0.40 10.00 0.35
C ASP A 147 -0.31 11.35 0.48
N GLN A 148 -1.36 11.56 -0.32
CA GLN A 148 -2.02 12.86 -0.46
C GLN A 148 -3.41 12.91 0.17
N THR A 149 -4.04 11.78 0.50
CA THR A 149 -5.40 11.75 1.05
C THR A 149 -5.59 10.60 2.04
N SER A 150 -6.63 10.65 2.88
CA SER A 150 -6.98 9.51 3.75
C SER A 150 -8.07 8.61 3.16
N ASP A 151 -8.89 9.13 2.24
CA ASP A 151 -10.09 8.45 1.72
C ASP A 151 -10.25 8.58 0.20
N GLY A 152 -9.27 9.11 -0.52
CA GLY A 152 -9.33 9.36 -1.96
C GLY A 152 -10.10 10.63 -2.35
N TYR A 153 -10.51 11.46 -1.38
CA TYR A 153 -11.23 12.69 -1.62
C TYR A 153 -10.42 13.93 -1.24
N LEU A 154 -10.33 14.88 -2.17
CA LEU A 154 -9.77 16.20 -1.90
C LEU A 154 -10.86 17.19 -1.43
N PRO A 155 -10.81 17.72 -0.19
CA PRO A 155 -11.54 18.92 0.20
C PRO A 155 -10.97 20.18 -0.48
N PRO A 156 -11.70 21.30 -0.45
CA PRO A 156 -11.30 22.53 -1.13
C PRO A 156 -9.99 23.15 -0.60
N ASN A 157 -9.59 22.79 0.62
CA ASN A 157 -8.41 23.32 1.32
C ASN A 157 -7.42 22.21 1.73
N HIS A 158 -7.21 21.18 0.89
CA HIS A 158 -6.30 20.06 1.19
C HIS A 158 -4.80 20.44 1.09
N SER A 159 -4.36 21.50 1.76
CA SER A 159 -2.93 21.73 2.02
C SER A 159 -2.68 21.57 3.52
N TRP A 160 -1.66 20.80 3.88
CA TRP A 160 -1.23 20.58 5.26
C TRP A 160 -0.94 21.92 6.00
N ASP A 161 -0.65 23.00 5.27
CA ASP A 161 -0.28 24.31 5.81
C ASP A 161 -1.32 25.44 5.64
N ASN A 162 -2.60 25.12 5.42
CA ASN A 162 -3.71 26.10 5.40
C ASN A 162 -3.58 27.28 4.40
N VAL A 163 -2.82 27.16 3.31
CA VAL A 163 -2.82 28.17 2.23
C VAL A 163 -3.82 27.73 1.17
N GLY A 164 -5.09 28.10 1.36
CA GLY A 164 -6.28 27.60 0.65
C GLY A 164 -6.40 27.86 -0.86
N ASP A 165 -5.30 28.07 -1.59
CA ASP A 165 -5.28 28.56 -2.98
C ASP A 165 -4.80 27.50 -4.00
N ARG A 166 -4.78 26.22 -3.60
CA ARG A 166 -3.96 25.18 -4.23
C ARG A 166 -4.73 24.09 -5.00
N LEU A 167 -6.05 24.23 -5.14
CA LEU A 167 -6.90 23.33 -5.92
C LEU A 167 -7.79 24.10 -6.92
N PHE A 168 -7.64 23.78 -8.20
CA PHE A 168 -8.44 24.36 -9.28
C PHE A 168 -9.23 23.27 -9.99
N ARG A 169 -10.50 23.55 -10.23
CA ARG A 169 -11.40 22.71 -11.02
C ARG A 169 -11.34 23.16 -12.48
N CYS A 170 -10.95 22.25 -13.36
CA CYS A 170 -10.97 22.43 -14.80
C CYS A 170 -12.16 21.69 -15.43
N PRO A 171 -12.63 22.09 -16.63
CA PRO A 171 -13.76 21.42 -17.29
C PRO A 171 -13.52 19.95 -17.64
N SER A 172 -12.26 19.53 -17.74
CA SER A 172 -11.85 18.16 -18.02
C SER A 172 -10.41 17.93 -17.59
N VAL A 173 -10.00 16.67 -17.43
CA VAL A 173 -8.60 16.36 -17.17
C VAL A 173 -7.67 16.84 -18.29
N GLY A 174 -8.12 16.81 -19.55
CA GLY A 174 -7.35 17.36 -20.67
C GLY A 174 -7.05 18.86 -20.52
N ALA A 175 -7.96 19.63 -19.91
CA ALA A 175 -7.74 21.04 -19.59
C ALA A 175 -6.73 21.20 -18.45
N ALA A 176 -6.83 20.40 -17.38
CA ALA A 176 -5.85 20.40 -16.28
C ALA A 176 -4.43 20.05 -16.77
N ARG A 177 -4.30 19.02 -17.61
CA ARG A 177 -3.01 18.59 -18.19
C ARG A 177 -2.35 19.69 -19.03
N ARG A 178 -3.14 20.39 -19.86
CA ARG A 178 -2.64 21.54 -20.63
C ARG A 178 -2.24 22.71 -19.75
N ALA A 179 -2.99 22.98 -18.68
CA ALA A 179 -2.64 24.02 -17.73
C ALA A 179 -1.27 23.74 -17.08
N ILE A 180 -1.05 22.52 -16.59
CA ILE A 180 0.24 22.07 -16.03
C ILE A 180 1.40 22.24 -17.02
N ALA A 181 1.20 21.78 -18.26
CA ALA A 181 2.24 21.84 -19.28
C ALA A 181 2.67 23.28 -19.59
N ALA A 182 1.74 24.24 -19.56
CA ALA A 182 2.04 25.65 -19.78
C ALA A 182 2.89 26.26 -18.65
N ILE A 183 2.66 25.84 -17.40
CA ILE A 183 3.40 26.33 -16.23
C ILE A 183 4.84 25.83 -16.25
N ALA A 184 5.04 24.56 -16.61
CA ALA A 184 6.37 23.93 -16.67
C ALA A 184 7.36 24.68 -17.58
N GLY A 185 6.87 25.32 -18.64
CA GLY A 185 7.68 26.00 -19.66
C GLY A 185 8.01 27.47 -19.38
N ALA A 186 7.55 28.05 -18.27
CA ALA A 186 7.53 29.51 -18.06
C ALA A 186 8.85 30.15 -17.56
N GLY A 187 9.87 29.35 -17.27
CA GLY A 187 11.21 29.83 -16.86
C GLY A 187 11.45 29.88 -15.34
N GLU A 188 12.63 30.40 -14.96
CA GLU A 188 13.17 30.26 -13.58
C GLU A 188 12.71 31.35 -12.58
N SER A 189 12.09 32.45 -13.03
CA SER A 189 11.63 33.50 -12.10
C SER A 189 10.20 33.24 -11.61
N GLN A 190 9.94 33.54 -10.33
CA GLN A 190 8.60 33.37 -9.74
C GLN A 190 7.53 34.17 -10.48
N ALA A 191 7.81 35.44 -10.80
CA ALA A 191 6.85 36.30 -11.49
C ALA A 191 6.46 35.78 -12.89
N ALA A 192 7.39 35.17 -13.62
CA ALA A 192 7.10 34.57 -14.92
C ALA A 192 6.21 33.33 -14.76
N ARG A 193 6.48 32.51 -13.75
CA ARG A 193 5.65 31.34 -13.41
C ARG A 193 4.25 31.73 -12.98
N ASP A 194 4.10 32.70 -12.07
CA ASP A 194 2.79 33.18 -11.60
C ASP A 194 1.94 33.73 -12.76
N THR A 195 2.59 34.48 -13.67
CA THR A 195 1.92 35.02 -14.87
C THR A 195 1.48 33.90 -15.80
N ALA A 196 2.35 32.91 -16.06
CA ALA A 196 2.01 31.77 -16.90
C ALA A 196 0.94 30.89 -16.26
N PHE A 197 0.97 30.72 -14.94
CA PHE A 197 -0.03 30.00 -14.16
C PHE A 197 -1.40 30.65 -14.30
N ALA A 198 -1.50 31.95 -14.05
CA ALA A 198 -2.75 32.70 -14.20
C ALA A 198 -3.29 32.64 -15.64
N ALA A 199 -2.43 32.79 -16.65
CA ALA A 199 -2.82 32.68 -18.05
C ALA A 199 -3.31 31.27 -18.42
N ALA A 200 -2.63 30.24 -17.94
CA ALA A 200 -3.00 28.85 -18.17
C ALA A 200 -4.35 28.49 -17.53
N LEU A 201 -4.61 28.99 -16.32
CA LEU A 201 -5.92 28.82 -15.67
C LEU A 201 -7.04 29.46 -16.48
N ASP A 202 -6.85 30.69 -16.94
CA ASP A 202 -7.86 31.44 -17.71
C ASP A 202 -8.12 30.76 -19.07
N GLU A 203 -7.06 30.42 -19.82
CA GLU A 203 -7.17 29.77 -21.12
C GLU A 203 -7.88 28.41 -21.05
N GLN A 204 -7.60 27.64 -19.99
CA GLN A 204 -8.21 26.33 -19.78
C GLN A 204 -9.53 26.40 -18.99
N THR A 205 -10.01 27.60 -18.65
CA THR A 205 -11.22 27.84 -17.83
C THR A 205 -11.20 27.07 -16.50
N CYS A 206 -10.00 26.91 -15.94
CA CYS A 206 -9.80 26.30 -14.63
C CYS A 206 -10.10 27.35 -13.55
N VAL A 207 -11.07 27.04 -12.69
CA VAL A 207 -11.53 27.94 -11.63
C VAL A 207 -11.08 27.44 -10.29
N ARG A 208 -10.69 28.36 -9.40
CA ARG A 208 -10.38 28.00 -8.02
C ARG A 208 -11.61 27.37 -7.36
N TRP A 209 -11.39 26.25 -6.69
CA TRP A 209 -12.46 25.54 -6.00
C TRP A 209 -12.48 25.90 -4.52
N THR A 210 -13.68 26.14 -3.97
CA THR A 210 -13.82 26.64 -2.58
C THR A 210 -14.80 25.86 -1.71
N ASN A 211 -15.62 24.95 -2.24
CA ASN A 211 -16.66 24.23 -1.47
C ASN A 211 -16.90 22.81 -1.99
N GLY A 212 -17.18 21.83 -1.13
CA GLY A 212 -17.47 20.44 -1.54
C GLY A 212 -16.20 19.60 -1.76
N ARG A 213 -16.35 18.31 -2.03
CA ARG A 213 -15.22 17.38 -2.22
C ARG A 213 -15.22 16.74 -3.60
N TYR A 214 -14.03 16.39 -4.08
CA TYR A 214 -13.87 15.61 -5.30
C TYR A 214 -13.28 14.24 -4.99
N ARG A 215 -13.88 13.19 -5.55
CA ARG A 215 -13.28 11.85 -5.52
C ARG A 215 -12.26 11.75 -6.63
N VAL A 216 -10.97 11.64 -6.30
CA VAL A 216 -9.94 11.44 -7.32
C VAL A 216 -10.06 10.02 -7.87
N THR A 217 -10.03 9.88 -9.19
CA THR A 217 -10.19 8.58 -9.87
C THR A 217 -8.99 8.19 -10.70
N ALA A 218 -8.14 9.15 -11.08
CA ALA A 218 -6.82 8.88 -11.66
C ALA A 218 -5.87 10.06 -11.44
N VAL A 219 -4.57 9.75 -11.45
CA VAL A 219 -3.47 10.71 -11.41
C VAL A 219 -2.76 10.67 -12.75
N TYR A 220 -2.47 11.84 -13.32
CA TYR A 220 -1.75 11.98 -14.58
C TYR A 220 -0.40 12.67 -14.36
N GLU A 221 -0.09 13.72 -15.13
CA GLU A 221 1.19 14.39 -15.05
C GLU A 221 1.38 15.07 -13.69
N GLU A 222 2.55 14.83 -13.13
CA GLU A 222 3.15 15.60 -12.06
C GLU A 222 4.27 16.45 -12.67
N VAL A 223 4.26 17.74 -12.36
CA VAL A 223 5.33 18.66 -12.75
C VAL A 223 5.97 19.23 -11.49
N PHE A 224 7.26 18.98 -11.39
CA PHE A 224 8.13 19.61 -10.42
C PHE A 224 8.62 20.95 -10.96
N ILE A 225 8.35 22.01 -10.20
CA ILE A 225 8.81 23.37 -10.48
C ILE A 225 9.85 23.71 -9.43
N ASN A 226 11.11 23.80 -9.86
CA ASN A 226 12.18 24.30 -9.02
C ASN A 226 12.03 25.82 -8.86
N CYS A 227 11.69 26.27 -7.65
CA CYS A 227 11.54 27.69 -7.33
C CYS A 227 12.74 28.27 -6.54
N GLY A 228 13.83 27.51 -6.37
CA GLY A 228 15.06 27.95 -5.73
C GLY A 228 15.41 27.14 -4.47
N HIS A 229 16.29 27.69 -3.63
CA HIS A 229 16.69 27.04 -2.38
C HIS A 229 15.48 26.86 -1.46
N GLU A 230 15.22 25.61 -1.04
CA GLU A 230 14.13 25.21 -0.14
C GLU A 230 12.70 25.48 -0.65
N CYS A 231 12.53 25.62 -1.97
CA CYS A 231 11.21 25.76 -2.58
C CYS A 231 10.99 24.65 -3.63
N GLU A 232 10.07 23.74 -3.30
CA GLU A 232 9.60 22.68 -4.20
C GLU A 232 8.12 22.94 -4.48
N SER A 233 7.76 23.25 -5.73
CA SER A 233 6.36 23.34 -6.13
C SER A 233 6.01 22.17 -7.04
N VAL A 234 5.11 21.29 -6.59
CA VAL A 234 4.70 20.07 -7.29
C VAL A 234 3.24 20.21 -7.69
N TRP A 235 2.96 20.24 -9.00
CA TRP A 235 1.59 20.34 -9.52
C TRP A 235 1.19 19.06 -10.23
N VAL A 236 -0.02 18.59 -9.95
CA VAL A 236 -0.55 17.32 -10.45
C VAL A 236 -1.89 17.53 -11.15
N ALA A 237 -2.05 16.89 -12.31
CA ALA A 237 -3.31 16.84 -13.03
C ALA A 237 -4.04 15.57 -12.64
N LEU A 238 -5.29 15.72 -12.24
CA LEU A 238 -6.11 14.62 -11.74
C LEU A 238 -7.39 14.49 -12.57
N ASP A 239 -7.83 13.25 -12.77
CA ASP A 239 -9.25 12.97 -13.02
C ASP A 239 -9.96 12.88 -11.68
N ALA A 240 -11.16 13.45 -11.62
CA ALA A 240 -11.99 13.32 -10.45
C ALA A 240 -13.47 13.33 -10.79
N GLU A 241 -14.27 12.90 -9.83
CA GLU A 241 -15.72 13.02 -9.86
C GLU A 241 -16.18 14.01 -8.79
N ASP A 242 -17.14 14.86 -9.17
CA ASP A 242 -17.84 15.71 -8.22
C ASP A 242 -18.90 14.95 -7.42
N GLU A 243 -19.57 15.62 -6.48
CA GLU A 243 -20.61 15.01 -5.63
C GLU A 243 -21.83 14.49 -6.42
N THR A 244 -21.99 14.92 -7.68
CA THR A 244 -23.03 14.43 -8.59
C THR A 244 -22.57 13.24 -9.45
N GLY A 245 -21.30 12.86 -9.36
CA GLY A 245 -20.67 11.82 -10.18
C GLY A 245 -20.19 12.32 -11.55
N ALA A 246 -20.21 13.63 -11.81
CA ALA A 246 -19.70 14.17 -13.07
C ALA A 246 -18.17 14.21 -13.06
N SER A 247 -17.55 13.72 -14.15
CA SER A 247 -16.10 13.80 -14.32
C SER A 247 -15.65 15.25 -14.53
N VAL A 248 -14.58 15.61 -13.85
CA VAL A 248 -13.91 16.92 -13.90
C VAL A 248 -12.40 16.72 -13.93
N GLY A 249 -11.67 17.72 -14.43
CA GLY A 249 -10.22 17.76 -14.23
C GLY A 249 -9.90 18.55 -12.97
N LEU A 250 -8.90 18.15 -12.20
CA LEU A 250 -8.34 18.97 -11.14
C LEU A 250 -6.88 19.30 -11.44
N LEU A 251 -6.50 20.52 -11.09
CA LEU A 251 -5.12 20.95 -10.96
C LEU A 251 -4.86 21.11 -9.46
N TYR A 252 -4.00 20.24 -8.92
CA TYR A 252 -3.71 20.15 -7.50
C TYR A 252 -2.24 20.42 -7.23
N ASP A 253 -1.95 21.28 -6.26
CA ASP A 253 -0.61 21.47 -5.73
C ASP A 253 -0.35 20.43 -4.62
N SER A 254 0.52 19.47 -4.92
CA SER A 254 0.96 18.40 -4.01
C SER A 254 2.32 18.69 -3.36
N SER A 255 2.71 19.97 -3.27
CA SER A 255 3.96 20.36 -2.59
C SER A 255 3.87 20.04 -1.10
N ASN A 256 4.96 19.49 -0.55
CA ASN A 256 5.06 19.11 0.86
C ASN A 256 5.66 20.23 1.75
N PHE A 257 5.96 21.41 1.18
CA PHE A 257 6.60 22.56 1.82
C PHE A 257 5.98 23.90 1.39
#